data_AF-A0A6B3I146-F1
#
_entry.id   AF-A0A6B3I146-F1
#
_cell.length_a   1.000
_cell.length_b   1.000
_cell.length_c   1.000
_cell.angle_alpha   90.00
_cell.angle_beta   90.00
_cell.angle_gamma   90.00
#
_symmetry.space_group_name_H-M   'P 1'
#
loop_
_entity.id
_entity.type
_entity.pdbx_description
1 polymer ?
#
loop_
_entity_poly.entity_id
_entity_poly.type
_entity_poly.pdbx_seq_one_letter_code
_entity_poly.pdbx_strand_id
1 'polypeptide(L)'
;RGVGPGDLVGVAVPRSTDAVVAILAVLKSGAAYLPIDVDHPAERIAAICAEARPALVLAAVATVGDVPESVPALLLDETIPPADGTDLDDDDRTGALLPAHLAYVIYTSGST
;
A
#
# COMPACT_ATOMS: atom_id res chain seq x y z
N ARG A 1 -8.81 -3.19 6.92
CA ARG A 1 -7.96 -2.57 7.97
C ARG A 1 -8.21 -1.05 8.10
N GLY A 2 -9.41 -0.55 7.78
CA GLY A 2 -9.80 0.85 8.04
C GLY A 2 -9.20 1.92 7.12
N VAL A 3 -8.41 1.54 6.11
CA VAL A 3 -7.92 2.48 5.08
C VAL A 3 -8.97 2.71 4.01
N GLY A 4 -9.02 3.92 3.46
CA GLY A 4 -9.89 4.26 2.34
C GLY A 4 -9.54 5.60 1.69
N PRO A 5 -10.52 6.33 1.14
CA PRO A 5 -10.26 7.58 0.43
C PRO A 5 -9.48 8.61 1.24
N GLY A 6 -8.39 9.12 0.65
CA GLY A 6 -7.49 10.09 1.30
C GLY A 6 -6.31 9.45 2.06
N ASP A 7 -6.34 8.14 2.30
CA ASP A 7 -5.22 7.42 2.89
C ASP A 7 -4.18 7.01 1.85
N LEU A 8 -2.95 6.77 2.31
CA LEU A 8 -1.84 6.26 1.52
C LEU A 8 -1.40 4.90 2.07
N VAL A 9 -1.24 3.91 1.19
CA VAL A 9 -0.76 2.57 1.52
C VAL A 9 0.54 2.29 0.77
N GLY A 10 1.59 1.94 1.51
CA GLY A 10 2.83 1.46 0.91
C GLY A 10 2.66 0.05 0.36
N VAL A 11 3.28 -0.25 -0.78
CA VAL A 11 3.30 -1.58 -1.40
C VAL A 11 4.76 -2.01 -1.53
N ALA A 12 5.22 -2.82 -0.57
CA ALA A 12 6.56 -3.39 -0.50
C ALA A 12 6.51 -4.87 -0.89
N VAL A 13 6.07 -5.14 -2.12
CA VAL A 13 5.88 -6.50 -2.65
C VAL A 13 6.79 -6.66 -3.87
N PRO A 14 7.63 -7.72 -3.95
CA PRO A 14 8.48 -7.95 -5.11
C PRO A 14 7.67 -8.01 -6.41
N ARG A 15 8.31 -7.71 -7.53
CA ARG A 15 7.65 -7.74 -8.84
C ARG A 15 7.04 -9.12 -9.14
N SER A 16 5.72 -9.22 -9.04
CA SER A 16 4.95 -10.44 -9.24
C SER A 16 3.51 -10.10 -9.63
N THR A 17 2.69 -11.14 -9.86
CA THR A 17 1.24 -10.98 -9.96
C THR A 17 0.64 -10.44 -8.66
N ASP A 18 1.21 -10.82 -7.52
CA ASP A 18 0.73 -10.38 -6.20
C ASP A 18 0.96 -8.89 -5.98
N ALA A 19 2.03 -8.31 -6.55
CA ALA A 19 2.22 -6.86 -6.55
C ALA A 19 1.10 -6.14 -7.30
N VAL A 20 0.64 -6.69 -8.44
CA VAL A 20 -0.49 -6.13 -9.19
C VAL A 20 -1.79 -6.28 -8.39
N VAL A 21 -2.02 -7.44 -7.78
CA VAL A 21 -3.19 -7.67 -6.90
C VAL A 21 -3.18 -6.71 -5.72
N ALA A 22 -2.02 -6.49 -5.08
CA ALA A 22 -1.87 -5.56 -3.97
C ALA A 22 -2.21 -4.12 -4.38
N ILE A 23 -1.69 -3.64 -5.53
CA ILE A 23 -2.02 -2.33 -6.07
C ILE A 23 -3.54 -2.21 -6.31
N LEU A 24 -4.15 -3.21 -6.95
CA LEU A 24 -5.59 -3.20 -7.21
C LEU A 24 -6.41 -3.26 -5.93
N ALA A 25 -5.98 -4.00 -4.91
CA ALA A 25 -6.64 -4.07 -3.61
C ALA A 25 -6.63 -2.71 -2.90
N VAL A 26 -5.49 -2.00 -2.93
CA VAL A 26 -5.37 -0.63 -2.41
C VAL A 26 -6.34 0.30 -3.15
N LEU A 27 -6.31 0.31 -4.48
CA LEU A 27 -7.19 1.17 -5.27
C LEU A 27 -8.69 0.85 -5.06
N LYS A 28 -9.04 -0.44 -4.94
CA LYS A 28 -10.42 -0.86 -4.65
C LYS A 28 -10.90 -0.40 -3.26
N SER A 29 -10.01 -0.34 -2.27
CA SER A 29 -10.31 0.26 -0.96
C SER A 29 -10.56 1.78 -1.03
N GLY A 30 -10.16 2.43 -2.13
CA GLY A 30 -10.22 3.88 -2.32
C GLY A 30 -8.97 4.63 -1.86
N ALA A 31 -8.02 3.95 -1.23
CA ALA A 31 -6.73 4.53 -0.85
C ALA A 31 -5.77 4.67 -2.05
N ALA A 32 -4.80 5.57 -1.90
CA ALA A 32 -3.69 5.70 -2.83
C ALA A 32 -2.61 4.66 -2.55
N TYR A 33 -1.89 4.20 -3.57
CA TYR A 33 -0.71 3.35 -3.37
C TYR A 33 0.62 4.13 -3.50
N LEU A 34 1.61 3.71 -2.72
CA LEU A 34 3.00 4.14 -2.80
C LEU A 34 3.85 2.89 -3.10
N PRO A 35 4.39 2.72 -4.31
CA PRO A 35 5.29 1.61 -4.59
C PRO A 35 6.59 1.81 -3.82
N ILE A 36 6.98 0.80 -3.04
CA ILE A 36 8.25 0.76 -2.33
C ILE A 36 9.12 -0.27 -3.03
N ASP A 37 10.23 0.19 -3.60
CA ASP A 37 11.22 -0.70 -4.20
C ASP A 37 11.98 -1.42 -3.08
N VAL A 38 11.76 -2.73 -2.98
CA VAL A 38 12.37 -3.60 -1.97
C VAL A 38 13.85 -3.89 -2.25
N ASP A 39 14.34 -3.56 -3.45
CA ASP A 39 15.76 -3.63 -3.79
C ASP A 39 16.53 -2.38 -3.30
N HIS A 40 15.83 -1.36 -2.77
CA HIS A 40 16.47 -0.23 -2.12
C HIS A 40 17.05 -0.60 -0.74
N PRO A 41 18.15 0.04 -0.32
CA PRO A 41 18.64 -0.12 1.05
C PRO A 41 17.57 0.24 2.09
N ALA A 42 17.54 -0.47 3.22
CA ALA A 42 16.58 -0.24 4.30
C ALA A 42 16.50 1.23 4.77
N GLU A 43 17.62 1.96 4.79
CA GLU A 43 17.64 3.39 5.11
C GLU A 43 16.83 4.23 4.11
N ARG A 44 16.88 3.89 2.82
CA ARG A 44 16.10 4.57 1.78
C ARG A 44 14.60 4.26 1.92
N ILE A 45 14.25 3.01 2.21
CA ILE A 45 12.87 2.60 2.48
C ILE A 45 12.34 3.35 3.72
N ALA A 46 13.14 3.42 4.79
CA ALA A 46 12.80 4.17 6.00
C ALA A 46 12.59 5.66 5.74
N ALA A 47 13.44 6.30 4.93
CA ALA A 47 13.29 7.70 4.55
C ALA A 47 11.98 7.94 3.77
N ILE A 48 11.66 7.08 2.79
CA ILE A 48 10.41 7.16 2.03
C ILE A 48 9.20 7.03 2.97
N CYS A 49 9.20 6.02 3.84
CA CYS A 49 8.12 5.81 4.81
C CYS A 49 7.96 6.98 5.80
N ALA A 50 9.07 7.56 6.26
CA ALA A 50 9.06 8.69 7.19
C ALA A 50 8.49 9.96 6.54
N GLU A 51 8.79 10.20 5.26
CA GLU A 51 8.31 11.37 4.52
C GLU A 51 6.84 11.19 4.08
N ALA A 52 6.52 10.05 3.47
CA ALA A 52 5.20 9.77 2.92
C ALA A 52 4.15 9.48 4.01
N ARG A 53 4.58 8.94 5.16
CA ARG A 53 3.73 8.55 6.29
C ARG A 53 2.51 7.72 5.86
N PRO A 54 2.71 6.58 5.17
CA PRO A 54 1.59 5.73 4.78
C PRO A 54 0.86 5.21 6.04
N ALA A 55 -0.45 5.04 5.95
CA ALA A 55 -1.28 4.51 7.02
C ALA A 55 -0.92 3.05 7.37
N LEU A 56 -0.50 2.29 6.36
CA LEU A 56 0.08 0.94 6.50
C LEU A 56 0.94 0.60 5.27
N VAL A 57 1.71 -0.49 5.37
CA VAL A 57 2.43 -1.11 4.25
C VAL A 57 1.91 -2.53 4.01
N LEU A 58 1.49 -2.82 2.78
CA LEU A 58 1.31 -4.19 2.29
C LEU A 58 2.67 -4.76 1.92
N ALA A 59 3.07 -5.87 2.55
CA ALA A 59 4.35 -6.51 2.34
C ALA A 59 4.21 -8.03 2.13
N ALA A 60 5.20 -8.64 1.50
CA ALA A 60 5.36 -10.09 1.51
C ALA A 60 6.17 -10.50 2.74
N VAL A 61 6.09 -11.77 3.17
CA VAL A 61 6.95 -12.29 4.26
C VAL A 61 8.44 -12.06 3.96
N ALA A 62 8.82 -12.14 2.69
CA ALA A 62 10.21 -11.94 2.25
C ALA A 62 10.72 -10.49 2.40
N THR A 63 9.83 -9.50 2.45
CA THR A 63 10.18 -8.07 2.37
C THR A 63 9.74 -7.25 3.57
N VAL A 64 8.94 -7.84 4.48
CA VAL A 64 8.48 -7.15 5.70
C VAL A 64 9.63 -6.73 6.61
N GLY A 65 10.76 -7.45 6.58
CA GLY A 65 11.95 -7.13 7.37
C GLY A 65 12.62 -5.81 6.96
N ASP A 66 12.39 -5.34 5.74
CA ASP A 66 12.91 -4.07 5.23
C ASP A 66 11.97 -2.89 5.52
N VAL A 67 10.73 -3.17 5.93
CA VAL A 67 9.74 -2.16 6.32
C VAL A 67 10.03 -1.68 7.74
N PRO A 68 10.09 -0.37 8.00
CA PRO A 68 10.31 0.15 9.35
C PRO A 68 9.23 -0.32 10.33
N GLU A 69 9.64 -0.79 11.51
CA GLU A 69 8.72 -1.22 12.57
C GLU A 69 7.73 -0.13 13.03
N SER A 70 8.06 1.15 12.78
CA SER A 70 7.20 2.29 13.10
C SER A 70 5.96 2.39 12.21
N VAL A 71 5.89 1.63 11.11
CA VAL A 71 4.75 1.63 10.18
C VAL A 71 4.02 0.29 10.28
N PRO A 72 2.69 0.28 10.48
CA PRO A 72 1.93 -0.96 10.48
C PRO A 72 2.11 -1.74 9.18
N ALA A 73 2.52 -3.00 9.27
CA ALA A 73 2.64 -3.89 8.11
C ALA A 73 1.49 -4.90 8.07
N LEU A 74 0.95 -5.13 6.88
CA LEU A 74 -0.01 -6.20 6.58
C LEU A 74 0.64 -7.16 5.58
N LEU A 75 0.73 -8.43 5.96
CA LEU A 75 1.31 -9.47 5.12
C LEU A 75 0.29 -9.96 4.09
N LEU A 76 0.71 -10.10 2.83
CA LEU A 76 -0.12 -10.70 1.78
C LEU A 76 -0.47 -12.17 2.05
N ASP A 77 0.41 -12.88 2.75
CA ASP A 77 0.28 -14.30 3.03
C ASP A 77 -0.61 -14.61 4.25
N GLU A 78 -1.16 -13.57 4.90
CA GLU A 78 -2.21 -13.78 5.91
C GLU A 78 -3.42 -14.42 5.24
N THR A 79 -3.95 -15.49 5.83
CA THR A 79 -5.16 -16.15 5.34
C THR A 79 -6.35 -15.21 5.48
N ILE A 80 -6.69 -14.53 4.37
CA ILE A 80 -7.89 -13.70 4.28
C ILE A 80 -9.05 -14.60 3.86
N PRO A 81 -10.20 -14.58 4.57
CA PRO A 81 -11.39 -15.27 4.09
C PRO A 81 -11.75 -14.76 2.68
N PRO A 82 -12.19 -15.66 1.78
CA PRO A 82 -12.58 -15.24 0.44
C PRO A 82 -13.68 -14.19 0.52
N ALA A 83 -13.49 -13.10 -0.21
CA ALA A 83 -14.58 -12.16 -0.44
C ALA A 83 -15.72 -12.88 -1.18
N ASP A 84 -16.94 -12.43 -0.92
CA ASP A 84 -18.20 -12.81 -1.56
C ASP A 84 -18.23 -12.55 -3.09
N GLY A 85 -17.17 -11.95 -3.64
CA GLY A 85 -16.92 -11.83 -5.08
C GLY A 85 -17.65 -10.67 -5.74
N THR A 86 -18.32 -9.82 -4.95
CA THR A 86 -18.91 -8.57 -5.40
C THR A 86 -17.85 -7.48 -5.49
N ASP A 87 -18.06 -6.52 -6.40
CA ASP A 87 -17.23 -5.32 -6.43
C ASP A 87 -17.57 -4.41 -5.25
N LEU A 88 -16.55 -3.76 -4.69
CA LEU A 88 -16.71 -2.85 -3.56
C LEU A 88 -17.40 -1.55 -3.99
N ASP A 89 -18.40 -1.13 -3.23
CA ASP A 89 -19.07 0.16 -3.38
C ASP A 89 -18.66 1.15 -2.27
N ASP A 90 -19.35 2.29 -2.19
CA ASP A 90 -19.03 3.32 -1.20
C ASP A 90 -19.46 2.94 0.24
N ASP A 91 -20.41 2.01 0.40
CA ASP A 91 -20.84 1.49 1.71
C ASP A 91 -19.80 0.49 2.27
N ASP A 92 -19.02 -0.15 1.41
CA ASP A 92 -17.88 -0.98 1.80
C ASP A 92 -16.64 -0.19 2.23
N ARG A 93 -16.57 1.10 1.86
CA ARG A 93 -15.42 1.99 2.11
C ARG A 93 -15.64 2.84 3.37
N THR A 94 -14.58 3.52 3.79
CA THR A 94 -14.67 4.51 4.88
C THR A 94 -15.34 5.83 4.43
N GLY A 95 -15.63 5.98 3.14
CA GLY A 95 -16.33 7.13 2.56
C GLY A 95 -16.41 7.03 1.03
N ALA A 96 -17.11 7.98 0.42
CA ALA A 96 -17.33 8.01 -1.03
C ALA A 96 -16.01 8.25 -1.80
N LEU A 97 -15.77 7.45 -2.86
CA LEU A 97 -14.59 7.61 -3.70
C LEU A 97 -14.82 8.65 -4.81
N LEU A 98 -14.09 9.76 -4.75
CA LEU A 98 -14.18 10.85 -5.73
C LEU A 98 -12.98 10.85 -6.69
N PRO A 99 -13.16 11.31 -7.95
CA PRO A 99 -12.05 11.41 -8.92
C PRO A 99 -10.89 12.33 -8.48
N ALA A 100 -11.13 13.22 -7.52
CA ALA A 100 -10.12 14.12 -6.98
C ALA A 100 -9.22 13.46 -5.91
N HIS A 101 -9.56 12.26 -5.43
CA HIS A 101 -8.73 11.56 -4.48
C HIS A 101 -7.45 11.05 -5.12
N LEU A 102 -6.40 11.01 -4.31
CA LEU A 102 -5.09 10.53 -4.71
C LEU A 102 -5.18 9.06 -5.15
N ALA A 103 -4.61 8.75 -6.31
CA ALA A 103 -4.51 7.37 -6.79
C ALA A 103 -3.14 6.75 -6.44
N TYR A 104 -2.07 7.54 -6.49
CA TYR A 104 -0.72 7.09 -6.19
C TYR A 104 0.22 8.23 -5.80
N VAL A 105 1.30 7.89 -5.11
CA VAL A 105 2.48 8.73 -4.90
C VAL A 105 3.69 7.96 -5.40
N ILE A 106 4.50 8.58 -6.26
CA ILE A 106 5.74 7.96 -6.77
C ILE A 106 6.91 8.85 -6.38
N TYR A 107 7.87 8.27 -5.68
CA TYR A 107 9.13 8.91 -5.37
C TYR A 107 10.07 8.78 -6.57
N THR A 108 10.51 9.92 -7.10
CA THR A 108 11.54 9.96 -8.13
C THR A 108 12.92 10.09 -7.48
N SER A 109 13.98 9.81 -8.25
CA SER A 109 15.34 10.16 -7.85
C SER A 109 15.40 11.67 -7.64
N GLY A 110 15.52 12.10 -6.39
CA GLY A 110 15.70 13.51 -6.05
C GLY A 110 17.01 14.01 -6.64
N SER A 111 16.94 14.74 -7.75
CA SER A 111 18.07 15.54 -8.19
C SER A 111 18.17 16.74 -7.26
N THR A 112 19.36 16.97 -6.71
CA THR A 112 19.68 18.20 -5.96
C THR A 112 20.15 19.29 -6.90
#